data_AF-A0A948GK92-F1
#
_entry.id   AF-A0A948GK92-F1
#
_cell.length_a   1.000
_cell.length_b   1.000
_cell.length_c   1.000
_cell.angle_alpha   90.00
_cell.angle_beta   90.00
_cell.angle_gamma   90.00
#
_symmetry.space_group_name_H-M   'P 1'
#
loop_
_entity.id
_entity.type
_entity.pdbx_description
1 polymer ?
#
loop_
_entity_poly.entity_id
_entity_poly.type
_entity_poly.pdbx_seq_one_letter_code
_entity_poly.pdbx_strand_id
1 'polypeptide(L)' 'MNTADMLIYIHPDLDMQSRTGLEREVMGHIGVDCAEFTPQEHSHALMVKYDPDAVEGIEILQVVRKLDPGAAMVGM' A
#
# COMPACT_ATOMS: atom_id res chain seq x y z
N MET A 1 7.85 8.62 -16.72
CA MET A 1 7.07 8.33 -15.51
C MET A 1 8.06 8.09 -14.40
N ASN A 2 8.02 8.91 -13.36
CA ASN A 2 8.98 8.87 -12.27
C ASN A 2 8.32 8.13 -11.11
N THR A 3 8.10 6.82 -11.23
CA THR A 3 7.40 6.06 -10.19
C THR A 3 8.32 5.79 -9.02
N ALA A 4 7.83 6.01 -7.82
CA ALA A 4 8.45 5.63 -6.56
C ALA A 4 7.84 4.32 -6.05
N ASP A 5 8.69 3.45 -5.51
CA ASP A 5 8.28 2.23 -4.84
C ASP A 5 8.15 2.51 -3.33
N MET A 6 7.01 2.16 -2.75
CA MET A 6 6.76 2.29 -1.32
C MET A 6 6.40 0.94 -0.72
N LEU A 7 7.00 0.64 0.43
CA LEU A 7 6.71 -0.54 1.21
C LEU A 7 5.92 -0.16 2.45
N ILE A 8 4.72 -0.72 2.56
CA ILE A 8 3.82 -0.52 3.70
C ILE A 8 3.65 -1.87 4.40
N TYR A 9 4.03 -1.95 5.67
CA TYR A 9 3.73 -3.11 6.51
C TYR A 9 2.32 -2.96 7.04
N ILE A 10 1.53 -3.98 6.78
CA ILE A 10 0.16 -4.17 7.21
C ILE A 10 0.17 -5.11 8.42
N HIS A 11 -0.85 -5.07 9.25
CA HIS A 11 -0.93 -6.00 10.38
C HIS A 11 -1.03 -7.46 9.91
N PRO A 12 -0.28 -8.39 10.53
CA PRO A 12 -0.32 -9.81 10.15
C PRO A 12 -1.68 -10.45 10.44
N ASP A 13 -2.47 -9.87 11.36
CA ASP A 13 -3.82 -10.29 11.73
C ASP A 13 -4.88 -9.91 10.67
N LEU A 14 -4.52 -9.14 9.64
CA LEU A 14 -5.47 -8.74 8.60
C LEU A 14 -5.91 -9.95 7.77
N ASP A 15 -7.21 -10.23 7.74
CA ASP A 15 -7.82 -11.26 6.90
C ASP A 15 -7.56 -11.04 5.40
N MET A 16 -7.54 -12.13 4.61
CA MET A 16 -7.39 -12.06 3.15
C MET A 16 -8.42 -11.14 2.47
N GLN A 17 -9.67 -11.12 2.94
CA GLN A 17 -10.69 -10.22 2.37
C GLN A 17 -10.34 -8.74 2.57
N SER A 18 -9.85 -8.38 3.76
CA SER A 18 -9.42 -7.02 4.08
C SER A 18 -8.21 -6.63 3.24
N ARG A 19 -7.26 -7.55 3.02
CA ARG A 19 -6.09 -7.33 2.15
C ARG A 19 -6.49 -7.06 0.71
N THR A 20 -7.35 -7.89 0.14
CA THR A 20 -7.85 -7.70 -1.24
C THR A 20 -8.65 -6.40 -1.37
N GLY A 21 -9.40 -6.01 -0.33
CA GLY A 21 -10.07 -4.71 -0.29
C GLY A 21 -9.07 -3.55 -0.32
N LEU A 22 -7.98 -3.68 0.44
CA LEU A 22 -6.92 -2.69 0.55
C LEU A 22 -6.15 -2.53 -0.77
N GLU A 23 -5.78 -3.63 -1.43
CA GLU A 23 -5.18 -3.58 -2.78
C GLU A 23 -6.06 -2.85 -3.78
N ARG A 24 -7.37 -3.13 -3.79
CA ARG A 24 -8.32 -2.49 -4.70
C ARG A 24 -8.50 -1.00 -4.40
N GLU A 25 -8.57 -0.63 -3.13
CA GLU A 25 -8.67 0.78 -2.72
C GLU A 25 -7.42 1.57 -3.12
N VAL A 26 -6.23 1.00 -2.91
CA VAL A 26 -4.96 1.64 -3.26
C VAL A 26 -4.78 1.71 -4.78
N MET A 27 -5.06 0.62 -5.52
CA MET A 27 -5.06 0.63 -7.00
C MET A 27 -6.08 1.62 -7.58
N GLY A 28 -7.20 1.85 -6.91
CA GLY A 28 -8.22 2.81 -7.34
C GLY A 28 -7.81 4.27 -7.11
N HIS A 29 -6.70 4.52 -6.41
CA HIS A 29 -6.26 5.86 -6.08
C HIS A 29 -5.53 6.51 -7.25
N ILE A 30 -5.87 7.77 -7.52
CA ILE A 30 -5.19 8.55 -8.57
C ILE A 30 -3.71 8.72 -8.18
N GLY A 31 -2.82 8.45 -9.14
CA GLY A 31 -1.37 8.50 -8.94
C GLY A 31 -0.74 7.17 -8.48
N VAL A 32 -1.53 6.14 -8.18
CA VAL A 32 -1.00 4.78 -7.98
C VAL A 32 -0.94 4.05 -9.31
N ASP A 33 0.22 3.47 -9.61
CA ASP A 33 0.48 2.67 -10.81
C ASP A 33 0.26 1.18 -10.53
N CYS A 34 0.73 0.69 -9.36
CA CYS A 34 0.52 -0.70 -8.95
C CYS A 34 0.47 -0.83 -7.42
N ALA A 35 -0.32 -1.77 -6.90
CA ALA A 35 -0.38 -2.09 -5.49
C ALA A 35 -0.58 -3.60 -5.30
N GLU A 36 0.44 -4.28 -4.79
CA GLU A 36 0.44 -5.74 -4.63
C GLU A 36 1.15 -6.16 -3.34
N PHE A 37 0.61 -7.17 -2.66
CA PHE A 37 1.30 -7.76 -1.51
C PHE A 37 2.51 -8.60 -1.94
N THR A 38 3.62 -8.50 -1.19
CA THR A 38 4.82 -9.29 -1.45
C THR A 38 4.73 -10.66 -0.78
N PRO A 39 4.73 -11.78 -1.54
CA PRO A 39 4.56 -13.11 -0.97
C PRO A 39 5.86 -13.75 -0.43
N GLN A 40 7.03 -13.14 -0.70
CA GLN A 40 8.32 -13.86 -0.57
C GLN A 40 9.02 -13.73 0.79
N GLU A 41 8.92 -12.61 1.51
CA GLU A 41 9.59 -12.45 2.82
C GLU A 41 8.68 -11.87 3.92
N HIS A 42 7.66 -11.11 3.55
CA HIS A 42 6.70 -10.53 4.48
C HIS A 42 5.31 -10.65 3.88
N SER A 43 4.56 -11.71 4.20
CA SER A 43 3.15 -11.84 3.76
C SER A 43 2.22 -10.72 4.26
N HIS A 44 2.78 -9.73 4.95
CA HIS A 44 2.13 -8.55 5.49
C HIS A 44 2.68 -7.25 4.87
N ALA A 45 3.59 -7.30 3.90
CA ALA A 45 4.12 -6.11 3.24
C ALA A 45 3.39 -5.85 1.91
N LEU A 46 2.77 -4.69 1.78
CA LEU A 46 2.18 -4.18 0.56
C LEU A 46 3.22 -3.31 -0.16
N MET A 47 3.51 -3.67 -1.41
CA MET A 47 4.36 -2.88 -2.29
C MET A 47 3.45 -2.01 -3.17
N VAL A 48 3.63 -0.70 -3.08
CA VAL A 48 2.86 0.29 -3.84
C VAL A 48 3.80 1.08 -4.72
N LYS A 49 3.58 1.01 -6.02
CA LYS A 49 4.19 1.88 -7.02
C LYS A 49 3.28 3.06 -7.27
N TYR A 50 3.80 4.25 -7.06
CA TYR A 50 3.04 5.48 -7.25
C TYR A 50 3.88 6.55 -7.90
N ASP A 51 3.24 7.55 -8.48
CA ASP A 51 3.88 8.71 -9.06
C ASP A 51 3.89 9.85 -8.01
N PRO A 52 5.05 10.22 -7.45
CA PRO A 52 5.17 11.22 -6.41
C PRO A 52 4.86 12.64 -6.90
N ASP A 53 4.83 12.87 -8.23
CA ASP A 53 4.35 14.11 -8.83
C ASP A 53 2.80 14.17 -8.87
N ALA A 54 2.12 13.03 -8.84
CA ALA A 54 0.66 12.93 -8.85
C ALA A 54 0.03 12.69 -7.47
N VAL A 55 0.70 11.96 -6.57
CA VAL A 55 0.20 11.63 -5.22
C VAL A 55 1.35 11.51 -4.21
N GLU A 56 1.12 11.99 -2.99
CA GLU A 56 2.08 11.83 -1.90
C GLU A 56 1.94 10.45 -1.24
N GLY A 57 3.07 9.82 -0.91
CA GLY A 57 3.06 8.51 -0.22
C GLY A 57 2.33 8.53 1.13
N ILE A 58 2.23 9.70 1.78
CA ILE A 58 1.44 9.88 3.00
C ILE A 58 -0.06 9.75 2.75
N GLU A 59 -0.58 10.26 1.63
CA GLU A 59 -1.99 10.12 1.25
C GLU A 59 -2.34 8.63 1.05
N ILE A 60 -1.47 7.90 0.34
CA ILE A 60 -1.60 6.45 0.15
C ILE A 60 -1.61 5.72 1.51
N LEU A 61 -0.66 6.05 2.40
CA LEU A 61 -0.63 5.48 3.75
C LEU A 61 -1.91 5.79 4.54
N GLN A 62 -2.50 6.98 4.39
CA GLN A 62 -3.75 7.31 5.05
C GLN A 62 -4.92 6.46 4.55
N VAL A 63 -4.98 6.16 3.25
CA VAL A 63 -5.98 5.22 2.69
C VAL A 63 -5.81 3.85 3.29
N VAL A 64 -4.58 3.33 3.32
CA VAL A 64 -4.26 2.05 3.96
C VAL A 64 -4.67 2.06 5.44
N ARG A 65 -4.38 3.15 6.16
CA ARG A 65 -4.70 3.30 7.58
C ARG A 65 -6.18 3.34 7.93
N LYS A 66 -7.05 3.68 6.98
CA LYS A 66 -8.51 3.61 7.20
C LYS A 66 -8.99 2.17 7.37
N LEU A 67 -8.36 1.23 6.66
CA LEU A 67 -8.68 -0.19 6.68
C LEU A 67 -7.82 -0.95 7.70
N ASP A 68 -6.55 -0.57 7.81
CA ASP A 68 -5.61 -1.10 8.80
C ASP A 68 -4.93 0.04 9.58
N PRO A 69 -5.46 0.47 10.73
CA PRO A 69 -4.86 1.55 11.51
C PRO A 69 -3.45 1.24 12.01
N GLY A 70 -3.07 -0.04 12.04
CA GLY A 70 -1.73 -0.49 12.40
C GLY A 70 -0.72 -0.42 11.25
N ALA A 71 -1.15 -0.04 10.05
CA ALA A 71 -0.25 0.05 8.90
C ALA A 71 0.86 1.09 9.13
N ALA A 72 2.07 0.67 8.80
CA ALA A 72 3.29 1.45 8.95
C ALA A 72 4.07 1.46 7.63
N MET A 73 4.51 2.64 7.20
CA MET A 73 5.43 2.77 6.08
C MET A 73 6.83 2.38 6.55
N VAL A 74 7.49 1.46 5.84
CA VAL A 74 8.77 0.86 6.26
C VAL A 74 9.91 1.14 5.28
N GLY A 75 9.61 1.56 4.05
CA GLY A 75 10.61 1.97 3.08
C GLY A 75 10.08 2.98 2.05
N MET A 76 10.96 3.90 1.67
CA MET A 76 10.90 4.79 0.50
C MET A 76 12.17 4.59 -0.33
#